data_AF-A0A660YBI2-F1
#
_entry.id   AF-A0A660YBI2-F1
#
_cell.length_a   1.000
_cell.length_b   1.000
_cell.length_c   1.000
_cell.angle_alpha   90.00
_cell.angle_beta   90.00
_cell.angle_gamma   90.00
#
_symmetry.space_group_name_H-M   'P 1'
#
loop_
_entity.id
_entity.type
_entity.pdbx_description
1 polymer ?
#
loop_
_entity_poly.entity_id
_entity_poly.type
_entity_poly.pdbx_seq_one_letter_code
_entity_poly.pdbx_strand_id
1 'polypeptide(L)'
;MLASVGVETVKDLLYYIPRRNIDRSKILPISQLPLGEEVTVLGRVERFGMRRTAKRGKARFVLTLGDETGFLSCVWFSGTRTMEKIFSVGDLVAVSGKVTL
;
A
#
# COMPACT_ATOMS: atom_id res chain seq x y z
N MET A 1 -1.51 -19.55 -17.72
CA MET A 1 -2.03 -18.88 -16.50
C MET A 1 -1.96 -19.72 -15.22
N LEU A 2 -1.76 -21.05 -15.24
CA LEU A 2 -1.13 -21.80 -14.11
C LEU A 2 -0.10 -22.82 -14.68
N ALA A 3 -0.44 -23.44 -15.81
CA ALA A 3 0.49 -24.28 -16.58
C ALA A 3 1.80 -23.55 -16.99
N SER A 4 1.75 -22.23 -17.22
CA SER A 4 2.91 -21.41 -17.59
C SER A 4 3.92 -21.21 -16.45
N VAL A 5 3.58 -21.60 -15.22
CA VAL A 5 4.48 -21.62 -14.06
C VAL A 5 4.74 -23.06 -13.56
N GLY A 6 4.41 -24.07 -14.38
CA GLY A 6 4.66 -25.49 -14.08
C GLY A 6 3.65 -26.12 -13.13
N VAL A 7 2.48 -25.49 -12.92
CA VAL A 7 1.41 -26.05 -12.08
C VAL A 7 0.32 -26.62 -12.99
N GLU A 8 0.33 -27.94 -13.15
CA GLU A 8 -0.64 -28.68 -13.98
C GLU A 8 -1.64 -29.45 -13.13
N THR A 9 -1.26 -29.82 -11.90
CA THR A 9 -2.08 -30.59 -10.97
C THR A 9 -2.20 -29.92 -9.60
N VAL A 10 -3.20 -30.33 -8.81
CA VAL A 10 -3.38 -29.88 -7.41
C VAL A 10 -2.12 -30.18 -6.57
N LYS A 11 -1.40 -31.27 -6.88
CA LYS A 11 -0.15 -31.64 -6.24
C LYS A 11 0.93 -30.57 -6.49
N ASP A 12 1.03 -30.05 -7.71
CA ASP A 12 2.04 -29.03 -8.07
C ASP A 12 1.78 -27.70 -7.35
N LEU A 13 0.51 -27.39 -7.06
CA LEU A 13 0.15 -26.22 -6.26
C LEU A 13 0.67 -26.33 -4.81
N LEU A 14 0.61 -27.54 -4.23
CA LEU A 14 1.09 -27.80 -2.86
C LEU A 14 2.62 -27.71 -2.75
N TYR A 15 3.34 -28.03 -3.83
CA TYR A 15 4.80 -27.92 -3.90
C TYR A 15 5.29 -26.60 -4.51
N TYR A 16 4.39 -25.67 -4.86
CA TYR A 16 4.76 -24.35 -5.35
C TYR A 16 5.15 -23.44 -4.18
N ILE A 17 6.44 -23.50 -3.83
CA ILE A 17 7.00 -22.70 -2.73
C ILE A 17 6.84 -21.20 -3.06
N PRO A 18 6.33 -20.37 -2.13
CA PRO A 18 6.17 -18.94 -2.36
C PRO A 18 7.52 -18.27 -2.65
N ARG A 19 7.64 -17.65 -3.83
CA ARG A 19 8.89 -17.02 -4.30
C ARG A 19 9.36 -15.84 -3.45
N ARG A 20 8.45 -15.16 -2.75
CA ARG A 20 8.77 -14.02 -1.89
C ARG A 20 7.88 -14.04 -0.66
N ASN A 21 8.49 -14.23 0.50
CA ASN A 21 7.81 -14.08 1.78
C ASN A 21 7.81 -12.59 2.12
N ILE A 22 6.65 -11.95 2.06
CA ILE A 22 6.49 -10.56 2.48
C ILE A 22 6.17 -10.60 3.98
N ASP A 23 7.18 -10.33 4.80
CA ASP A 23 7.01 -10.24 6.25
C ASP A 23 6.24 -8.96 6.60
N ARG A 24 4.95 -9.13 6.92
CA ARG A 24 4.04 -8.03 7.32
C ARG A 24 3.93 -7.91 8.85
N SER A 25 4.79 -8.60 9.58
CA SER A 25 4.72 -8.68 11.05
C SER A 25 5.20 -7.40 11.75
N LYS A 26 5.92 -6.52 11.05
CA LYS A 26 6.48 -5.29 11.63
C LYS A 26 5.59 -4.09 11.34
N ILE A 27 4.66 -3.82 12.25
CA ILE A 27 3.96 -2.54 12.32
C ILE A 27 4.89 -1.57 13.04
N LEU A 28 5.42 -0.59 12.30
CA LEU A 28 6.28 0.45 12.84
C LEU A 28 5.49 1.75 12.98
N PRO A 29 5.73 2.55 14.05
CA PRO A 29 5.18 3.90 14.14
C PRO A 29 5.75 4.79 13.02
N ILE A 30 4.98 5.75 12.55
CA ILE A 30 5.32 6.65 11.43
C ILE A 30 6.67 7.35 11.67
N SER A 31 6.93 7.75 12.90
CA SER A 31 8.19 8.40 13.31
C SER A 31 9.46 7.55 13.13
N GLN A 32 9.33 6.22 13.07
CA GLN A 32 10.46 5.28 13.03
C GLN A 32 10.56 4.54 11.70
N LEU A 33 9.90 5.03 10.65
CA LEU A 33 9.90 4.35 9.36
C LEU A 33 11.26 4.44 8.66
N PRO A 34 11.92 3.30 8.36
CA PRO A 34 13.17 3.30 7.63
C PRO A 34 12.96 3.78 6.18
N LEU A 35 13.79 4.73 5.75
CA LEU A 35 13.76 5.26 4.39
C LEU A 35 14.22 4.20 3.38
N GLY A 36 13.49 4.08 2.27
CA GLY A 36 13.86 3.18 1.17
C GLY A 36 13.48 1.71 1.39
N GLU A 37 12.93 1.35 2.54
CA GLU A 37 12.44 0.00 2.84
C GLU A 37 10.94 -0.13 2.58
N GLU A 38 10.52 -1.38 2.34
CA GLU A 38 9.11 -1.74 2.22
C GLU A 38 8.58 -2.10 3.61
N VAL A 39 7.65 -1.28 4.12
CA VAL A 39 7.14 -1.39 5.48
C VAL A 39 5.61 -1.35 5.49
N THR A 40 5.02 -1.90 6.55
CA THR A 40 3.58 -1.82 6.81
C THR A 40 3.33 -0.86 7.97
N VAL A 41 2.47 0.12 7.73
CA VAL A 41 2.08 1.15 8.70
C VAL A 41 0.59 1.00 8.99
N LEU A 42 0.22 1.05 10.26
CA LEU A 42 -1.16 1.09 10.70
C LEU A 42 -1.47 2.47 11.25
N GLY A 43 -2.58 3.06 10.81
CA GLY A 43 -3.01 4.36 11.32
C GLY A 43 -4.35 4.80 10.77
N ARG A 44 -4.77 5.97 11.21
CA ARG A 44 -6.09 6.53 10.91
C ARG A 44 -6.06 7.39 9.66
N VAL A 45 -7.10 7.30 8.85
CA VAL A 45 -7.30 8.19 7.71
C VAL A 45 -7.70 9.57 8.21
N GLU A 46 -6.82 10.54 8.06
CA GLU A 46 -7.06 11.93 8.48
C GLU A 46 -7.74 12.74 7.39
N ARG A 47 -7.31 12.54 6.14
CA ARG A 47 -7.89 13.19 4.95
C ARG A 47 -7.42 12.48 3.69
N PHE A 48 -8.18 12.65 2.61
CA PHE A 48 -7.75 12.21 1.30
C PHE A 48 -8.29 13.12 0.20
N GLY A 49 -7.75 12.97 -1.01
CA GLY A 49 -8.31 13.62 -2.18
C GLY A 49 -7.53 13.36 -3.46
N MET A 50 -8.17 13.69 -4.58
CA MET A 50 -7.52 13.72 -5.88
C MET A 50 -6.73 15.01 -6.06
N ARG A 51 -5.43 14.88 -6.31
CA ARG A 51 -4.58 16.00 -6.76
C ARG A 51 -4.34 15.89 -8.24
N ARG A 52 -4.79 16.90 -9.00
CA ARG A 52 -4.47 17.06 -10.43
C ARG A 52 -3.04 17.57 -10.57
N THR A 53 -2.23 16.91 -11.38
CA THR A 53 -0.89 17.40 -11.71
C THR A 53 -0.96 18.37 -12.88
N ALA A 54 -0.28 19.51 -12.79
CA ALA A 54 -0.27 20.56 -13.83
C ALA A 54 0.25 20.06 -15.19
N LYS A 55 1.12 19.05 -15.21
CA LYS A 55 1.56 18.35 -16.43
C LYS A 55 0.64 17.18 -16.75
N ARG A 56 -0.07 17.27 -17.89
CA ARG A 56 -0.71 16.15 -18.62
C ARG A 56 -1.93 15.46 -18.00
N GLY A 57 -2.80 16.15 -17.27
CA GLY A 57 -4.13 15.61 -16.90
C GLY A 57 -4.11 14.36 -16.00
N LYS A 58 -2.94 13.92 -15.54
CA LYS A 58 -2.80 12.79 -14.61
C LYS A 58 -3.18 13.26 -13.22
N ALA A 59 -4.21 12.62 -12.66
CA ALA A 59 -4.57 12.79 -11.27
C ALA A 59 -3.88 11.71 -10.43
N ARG A 60 -3.48 12.07 -9.22
CA ARG A 60 -3.01 11.14 -8.19
C ARG A 60 -3.96 11.19 -7.01
N PHE A 61 -4.19 10.06 -6.37
CA PHE A 61 -4.92 10.01 -5.11
C PHE A 61 -3.90 10.14 -3.98
N VAL A 62 -4.15 11.04 -3.03
CA VAL A 62 -3.30 11.26 -1.87
C VAL A 62 -4.13 11.04 -0.62
N LEU A 63 -3.67 10.15 0.25
CA LEU A 63 -4.23 9.86 1.57
C LEU A 63 -3.23 10.35 2.62
N THR A 64 -3.69 11.14 3.58
CA THR A 64 -2.92 11.44 4.80
C THR A 64 -3.34 10.46 5.88
N LEU A 65 -2.35 9.75 6.39
CA LEU A 65 -2.49 8.71 7.39
C LEU A 65 -1.82 9.23 8.67
N GLY A 66 -2.53 9.22 9.78
CA GLY A 66 -2.05 9.68 11.08
C GLY A 66 -1.91 8.53 12.07
N ASP A 67 -0.89 8.58 12.90
CA ASP A 67 -0.78 7.78 14.12
C ASP A 67 -0.42 8.69 15.30
N GLU A 68 -0.16 8.11 16.47
CA GLU A 68 0.22 8.86 17.67
C GLU A 68 1.56 9.60 17.52
N THR A 69 2.37 9.25 16.51
CA THR A 69 3.74 9.73 16.34
C THR A 69 3.92 10.70 15.18
N GLY A 70 2.95 10.80 14.26
CA GLY A 70 2.99 11.77 13.17
C GLY A 70 2.02 11.47 12.03
N PHE A 71 2.35 12.04 10.86
CA PHE A 71 1.55 11.92 9.65
C PHE A 71 2.39 11.45 8.46
N LEU A 72 1.79 10.62 7.62
CA LEU A 72 2.33 10.02 6.42
C LEU A 72 1.43 10.39 5.23
N SER A 73 2.02 10.65 4.06
CA SER A 73 1.27 10.79 2.80
C SER A 73 1.42 9.55 1.94
N CYS A 74 0.34 8.80 1.75
CA CYS A 74 0.28 7.68 0.82
C CYS A 74 -0.21 8.18 -0.54
N VAL A 75 0.50 7.84 -1.62
CA VAL A 75 0.24 8.36 -2.96
C VAL A 75 0.01 7.21 -3.95
N TRP A 76 -1.12 7.25 -4.64
CA TRP A 76 -1.44 6.31 -5.72
C TRP A 76 -1.45 7.04 -7.07
N PHE A 77 -0.70 6.50 -8.02
CA PHE A 77 -0.57 7.03 -9.38
C PHE A 77 -1.52 6.34 -10.38
N SER A 78 -2.11 5.20 -10.01
CA SER A 78 -3.05 4.40 -10.82
C SER A 78 -4.26 4.00 -9.98
N GLY A 79 -5.41 3.74 -10.64
CA GLY A 79 -6.61 3.27 -9.94
C GLY A 79 -7.24 4.31 -8.99
N THR A 80 -6.98 5.60 -9.20
CA THR A 80 -7.31 6.69 -8.25
C THR A 80 -8.80 6.78 -7.92
N ARG A 81 -9.68 6.52 -8.90
CA ARG A 81 -11.15 6.56 -8.72
C ARG A 81 -11.68 5.41 -7.86
N THR A 82 -10.96 4.29 -7.83
CA THR A 82 -11.30 3.15 -6.96
C THR A 82 -10.87 3.45 -5.53
N MET A 83 -9.66 3.99 -5.35
CA MET A 83 -9.14 4.35 -4.03
C MET A 83 -10.03 5.36 -3.30
N GLU A 84 -10.55 6.37 -4.02
CA GLU A 84 -11.48 7.36 -3.46
C GLU A 84 -12.76 6.76 -2.88
N LYS A 85 -13.20 5.59 -3.36
CA LYS A 85 -14.41 4.92 -2.86
C LYS A 85 -14.16 3.95 -1.71
N ILE A 86 -12.90 3.57 -1.48
CA ILE A 86 -12.55 2.55 -0.48
C ILE A 86 -12.34 3.19 0.89
N PHE A 87 -11.83 4.42 0.95
CA PHE A 87 -11.45 5.07 2.19
C PHE A 87 -12.49 6.09 2.67
N SER A 88 -12.72 6.11 3.98
CA SER A 88 -13.46 7.14 4.70
C SER A 88 -12.58 7.80 5.76
N VAL A 89 -12.83 9.08 6.05
CA VAL A 89 -12.11 9.77 7.14
C VAL A 89 -12.45 9.09 8.47
N GLY A 90 -11.41 8.81 9.26
CA GLY A 90 -11.53 8.08 10.52
C GLY A 90 -11.25 6.58 10.44
N ASP A 91 -11.16 6.00 9.24
CA ASP A 91 -10.87 4.57 9.07
C ASP A 91 -9.50 4.21 9.62
N LEU A 92 -9.41 3.09 10.34
CA LEU A 92 -8.14 2.50 10.75
C LEU A 92 -7.68 1.54 9.65
N VAL A 93 -6.59 1.87 8.97
CA VAL A 93 -6.11 1.12 7.80
C VAL A 93 -4.64 0.74 7.95
N ALA A 94 -4.30 -0.42 7.41
CA ALA A 94 -2.91 -0.83 7.23
C ALA A 94 -2.49 -0.55 5.78
N VAL A 95 -1.45 0.25 5.59
CA VAL A 95 -0.87 0.55 4.28
C VAL A 95 0.53 -0.01 4.22
N SER A 96 0.84 -0.74 3.15
CA SER A 96 2.18 -1.26 2.89
C SER A 96 2.77 -0.57 1.67
N GLY A 97 4.03 -0.16 1.75
CA GLY A 97 4.69 0.52 0.66
C GLY A 97 6.12 0.90 0.97
N LYS A 98 6.81 1.40 -0.06
CA LYS A 98 8.17 1.90 0.06
C LYS A 98 8.18 3.33 0.60
N VAL A 99 8.90 3.56 1.69
CA VAL A 99 9.02 4.89 2.31
C VAL A 99 9.96 5.77 1.49
N THR A 100 9.50 6.96 1.12
CA THR A 100 10.26 7.96 0.36
C THR A 100 10.04 9.34 0.99
N LEU A 101 11.05 10.21 0.92
CA LEU A 101 10.98 11.62 1.34
C LEU A 101 10.24 12.49 0.32
#